data_AF-A0A8S3JB56-F1
#
_entry.id   AF-A0A8S3JB56-F1
#
_cell.length_a   1.000
_cell.length_b   1.000
_cell.length_c   1.000
_cell.angle_alpha   90.00
_cell.angle_beta   90.00
_cell.angle_gamma   90.00
#
_symmetry.space_group_name_H-M   'P 1'
#
loop_
_entity.id
_entity.type
_entity.pdbx_description
1 polymer ?
#
loop_
_entity_poly.entity_id
_entity_poly.type
_entity_poly.pdbx_seq_one_letter_code
_entity_poly.pdbx_strand_id
1 'polypeptide(L)'
;MGFDSEIIGGSPFQLPTDYRIGSSYIAFICGTWLTVISAMVAGKMCLPRVIEEMTVNLETTRRTLPAPMLDRSSYSIFSVIKQAIGKDLTRFSIPVVWNEPLSFLQRVAECLEYSTLLDQAVVADTIVERFHLITAFVISTLSAHLERMSKPFNPLLGETYELNMK
;
A
#
# COMPACT_ATOMS: atom_id res chain seq x y z
N MET A 1 19.18 -28.32 -10.50
CA MET A 1 20.37 -27.60 -10.99
C MET A 1 20.66 -26.52 -9.97
N GLY A 2 21.51 -26.86 -9.00
CA GLY A 2 21.90 -25.95 -7.93
C GLY A 2 22.92 -24.93 -8.42
N PHE A 3 22.98 -23.79 -7.75
CA PHE A 3 24.01 -22.79 -7.96
C PHE A 3 25.25 -23.22 -7.17
N ASP A 4 26.10 -24.03 -7.78
CA ASP A 4 27.49 -24.16 -7.34
C ASP A 4 28.32 -23.22 -8.21
N SER A 5 28.74 -22.09 -7.65
CA SER A 5 29.83 -21.32 -8.23
C SER A 5 30.66 -20.70 -7.11
N GLU A 6 31.67 -21.44 -6.68
CA GLU A 6 32.84 -20.92 -5.96
C GLU A 6 33.67 -20.06 -6.92
N ILE A 7 33.32 -18.78 -7.11
CA ILE A 7 34.26 -17.82 -7.69
C ILE A 7 34.13 -16.49 -6.94
N ILE A 8 34.92 -16.37 -5.88
CA ILE A 8 35.24 -15.09 -5.24
C ILE A 8 36.14 -14.33 -6.21
N GLY A 9 35.58 -13.34 -6.95
CA GLY A 9 36.40 -12.40 -7.73
C GLY A 9 35.91 -12.01 -9.15
N GLY A 10 34.69 -12.34 -9.56
CA GLY A 10 34.17 -11.94 -10.88
C GLY A 10 33.83 -10.44 -10.97
N SER A 11 34.22 -9.76 -12.05
CA SER A 11 33.75 -8.42 -12.43
C SER A 11 32.21 -8.34 -12.39
N PRO A 12 31.61 -7.19 -12.04
CA PRO A 12 30.15 -7.06 -11.90
C PRO A 12 29.45 -7.60 -13.15
N PHE A 13 28.46 -8.47 -12.94
CA PHE A 13 27.71 -9.11 -14.01
C PHE A 13 27.07 -8.04 -14.90
N GLN A 14 27.64 -7.82 -16.09
CA GLN A 14 27.09 -6.90 -17.07
C GLN A 14 25.94 -7.61 -17.78
N LEU A 15 24.71 -7.11 -17.58
CA LEU A 15 23.58 -7.58 -18.36
C LEU A 15 23.86 -7.34 -19.86
N PRO A 16 23.58 -8.32 -20.74
CA PRO A 16 23.71 -8.15 -22.17
C PRO A 16 22.91 -6.94 -22.67
N THR A 17 23.49 -6.14 -23.56
CA THR A 17 22.86 -4.93 -24.14
C THR A 17 21.64 -5.22 -25.02
N ASP A 18 21.45 -6.47 -25.45
CA ASP A 18 20.29 -6.92 -26.22
C ASP A 18 19.35 -7.78 -25.35
N TYR A 19 18.58 -7.12 -24.48
CA TYR A 19 17.49 -7.77 -23.77
C TYR A 19 16.16 -7.57 -24.54
N ARG A 20 15.71 -8.61 -25.24
CA ARG A 20 14.34 -8.62 -25.78
C ARG A 20 13.38 -9.05 -24.67
N ILE A 21 12.69 -8.08 -24.07
CA ILE A 21 11.57 -8.33 -23.18
C ILE A 21 10.53 -9.16 -23.95
N GLY A 22 10.30 -10.40 -23.53
CA GLY A 22 9.31 -11.27 -24.17
C GLY A 22 7.90 -10.69 -24.02
N SER A 23 7.05 -10.90 -25.02
CA SER A 23 5.63 -10.51 -24.97
C SER A 23 4.90 -11.11 -23.75
N SER A 24 5.39 -12.24 -23.23
CA SER A 24 4.93 -12.87 -21.99
C SER A 24 5.17 -12.02 -20.73
N TYR A 25 6.28 -11.30 -20.63
CA TYR A 25 6.56 -10.41 -19.50
C TYR A 25 5.66 -9.17 -19.53
N ILE A 26 5.42 -8.63 -20.71
CA ILE A 26 4.47 -7.53 -20.92
C ILE A 26 3.05 -8.01 -20.57
N ALA A 27 2.65 -9.21 -21.01
CA ALA A 27 1.36 -9.81 -20.68
C ALA A 27 1.22 -10.09 -19.17
N PHE A 28 2.29 -10.48 -18.49
CA PHE A 28 2.31 -10.67 -17.04
C PHE A 28 2.14 -9.34 -16.29
N ILE A 29 2.86 -8.29 -16.70
CA ILE A 29 2.68 -6.95 -16.10
C ILE A 29 1.27 -6.43 -16.39
N CYS A 30 0.78 -6.55 -17.62
CA CYS A 30 -0.58 -6.13 -17.96
C CYS A 30 -1.64 -6.93 -17.20
N GLY A 31 -1.45 -8.25 -17.04
CA GLY A 31 -2.35 -9.12 -16.30
C GLY A 31 -2.38 -8.80 -14.81
N THR A 32 -1.21 -8.61 -14.19
CA THR A 32 -1.13 -8.18 -12.78
C THR A 32 -1.79 -6.81 -12.58
N TRP A 33 -1.57 -5.86 -13.49
CA TRP A 33 -2.25 -4.56 -13.47
C TRP A 33 -3.77 -4.67 -13.64
N LEU A 34 -4.24 -5.47 -14.60
CA LEU A 34 -5.68 -5.70 -14.83
C LEU A 34 -6.35 -6.35 -13.63
N THR A 35 -5.65 -7.29 -12.98
CA THR A 35 -6.17 -7.98 -11.79
C THR A 35 -6.29 -7.02 -10.61
N VAL A 36 -5.28 -6.15 -10.41
CA VAL A 36 -5.30 -5.11 -9.36
C VAL A 36 -6.41 -4.07 -9.63
N ILE A 37 -6.55 -3.60 -10.87
CA ILE A 37 -7.60 -2.65 -11.23
C ILE A 37 -8.99 -3.28 -11.07
N SER A 38 -9.17 -4.53 -11.50
CA SER A 38 -10.42 -5.27 -11.33
C SER A 38 -10.79 -5.43 -9.86
N ALA A 39 -9.82 -5.76 -8.99
CA ALA A 39 -10.03 -5.84 -7.55
C ALA A 39 -10.41 -4.47 -6.93
N MET A 40 -9.80 -3.38 -7.40
CA MET A 40 -10.15 -2.02 -6.96
C MET A 40 -11.57 -1.61 -7.40
N VAL A 41 -12.00 -2.01 -8.61
CA VAL A 41 -13.35 -1.76 -9.12
C VAL A 41 -14.40 -2.63 -8.42
N ALA A 42 -14.09 -3.91 -8.16
CA ALA A 42 -14.93 -4.80 -7.38
C ALA A 42 -15.11 -4.28 -5.94
N GLY A 43 -14.05 -3.73 -5.35
CA GLY A 43 -14.11 -2.99 -4.09
C GLY A 43 -15.17 -1.88 -4.14
N LYS A 44 -15.17 -1.03 -5.18
CA LYS A 44 -16.17 0.06 -5.34
C LYS A 44 -17.61 -0.42 -5.51
N MET A 45 -17.83 -1.57 -6.16
CA MET A 45 -19.18 -2.08 -6.46
C MET A 45 -19.77 -2.95 -5.34
N CYS A 46 -18.92 -3.66 -4.58
CA CYS A 46 -19.35 -4.63 -3.56
C CYS A 46 -19.26 -4.08 -2.12
N LEU A 47 -18.45 -3.05 -1.85
CA LEU A 47 -18.37 -2.45 -0.51
C LEU A 47 -19.65 -1.79 0.03
N PRO A 48 -20.44 -1.02 -0.77
CA PRO A 48 -21.45 -0.16 -0.18
C PRO A 48 -22.56 -0.96 0.53
N ARG A 49 -22.72 -2.25 0.22
CA ARG A 49 -23.77 -3.09 0.82
C ARG A 49 -23.36 -3.79 2.12
N VAL A 50 -22.06 -3.95 2.40
CA VAL A 50 -21.58 -4.72 3.56
C VAL A 50 -21.10 -3.81 4.69
N ILE A 51 -20.65 -2.58 4.39
CA ILE A 51 -20.05 -1.67 5.37
C ILE A 51 -21.10 -0.80 6.10
N GLU A 52 -22.33 -0.70 5.60
CA GLU A 52 -23.34 0.25 6.12
C GLU A 52 -23.81 -0.06 7.56
N GLU A 53 -23.49 -1.24 8.13
CA GLU A 53 -23.98 -1.65 9.47
C GLU A 53 -22.97 -1.57 10.63
N MET A 54 -21.70 -1.18 10.43
CA MET A 54 -20.70 -1.27 11.51
C MET A 54 -20.08 0.08 11.87
N THR A 55 -20.73 0.77 12.79
CA THR A 55 -20.17 1.96 13.46
C THR A 55 -19.25 1.53 14.61
N VAL A 56 -17.93 1.74 14.43
CA VAL A 56 -16.96 1.57 15.53
C VAL A 56 -17.20 2.68 16.56
N ASN A 57 -17.42 2.28 17.82
CA ASN A 57 -17.77 3.20 18.90
C ASN A 57 -16.51 3.95 19.41
N LEU A 58 -16.11 4.99 18.65
CA LEU A 58 -14.88 5.77 18.82
C LEU A 58 -15.09 7.02 19.70
N GLU A 59 -15.60 6.87 20.93
CA GLU A 59 -15.91 8.03 21.78
C GLU A 59 -14.68 8.74 22.38
N THR A 60 -13.51 8.09 22.42
CA THR A 60 -12.29 8.67 23.04
C THR A 60 -11.12 8.94 22.08
N THR A 61 -11.29 8.74 20.77
CA THR A 61 -10.21 8.87 19.78
C THR A 61 -10.22 10.22 19.06
N ARG A 62 -9.01 10.66 18.68
CA ARG A 62 -8.79 11.88 17.90
C ARG A 62 -9.50 11.77 16.53
N ARG A 63 -10.40 12.72 16.25
CA ARG A 63 -11.18 12.74 14.97
C ARG A 63 -10.63 13.69 13.90
N THR A 64 -9.76 14.63 14.28
CA THR A 64 -9.24 15.65 13.36
C THR A 64 -7.76 15.93 13.59
N LEU A 65 -7.02 16.21 12.52
CA LEU A 65 -5.63 16.70 12.58
C LEU A 65 -5.61 18.18 13.05
N PRO A 66 -4.50 18.67 13.62
CA PRO A 66 -4.46 20.03 14.16
C PRO A 66 -4.39 21.10 13.05
N ALA A 67 -4.03 20.69 11.83
CA ALA A 67 -3.93 21.54 10.66
C ALA A 67 -4.40 20.78 9.42
N PRO A 68 -4.97 21.47 8.41
CA PRO A 68 -5.30 20.87 7.13
C PRO A 68 -4.02 20.50 6.37
N MET A 69 -4.13 19.53 5.46
CA MET A 69 -3.03 19.18 4.55
C MET A 69 -2.76 20.36 3.60
N LEU A 70 -1.48 20.60 3.31
CA LEU A 70 -1.05 21.61 2.33
C LEU A 70 -1.59 21.28 0.94
N ASP A 71 -1.97 22.32 0.18
CA ASP A 71 -2.41 22.14 -1.19
C ASP A 71 -1.24 21.70 -2.09
N ARG A 72 -1.33 20.45 -2.56
CA ARG A 72 -0.33 19.81 -3.42
C ARG A 72 -0.32 20.39 -4.83
N SER A 73 -1.36 21.10 -5.25
CA SER A 73 -1.45 21.75 -6.58
C SER A 73 -0.34 22.77 -6.82
N SER A 74 0.21 23.34 -5.74
CA SER A 74 1.28 24.32 -5.77
C SER A 74 2.68 23.73 -6.04
N TYR A 75 2.86 22.40 -5.98
CA TYR A 75 4.16 21.74 -6.12
C TYR A 75 4.18 20.73 -7.28
N SER A 76 4.82 21.11 -8.40
CA SER A 76 5.05 20.20 -9.53
C SER A 76 6.23 19.26 -9.28
N ILE A 77 5.99 17.94 -9.26
CA ILE A 77 7.04 16.92 -9.17
C ILE A 77 8.06 17.10 -10.32
N PHE A 78 7.56 17.45 -11.51
CA PHE A 78 8.40 17.63 -12.69
C PHE A 78 9.33 18.85 -12.55
N SER A 79 8.90 19.93 -11.90
CA SER A 79 9.77 21.10 -11.69
C SER A 79 10.89 20.82 -10.69
N VAL A 80 10.63 19.97 -9.69
CA VAL A 80 11.62 19.50 -8.72
C VAL A 80 12.62 18.55 -9.37
N ILE A 81 12.15 17.56 -10.14
CA ILE A 81 13.01 16.63 -10.89
C ILE A 81 13.88 17.41 -11.89
N LYS A 82 13.29 18.36 -12.63
CA LYS A 82 14.03 19.19 -13.59
C LYS A 82 15.16 20.00 -12.95
N GLN A 83 14.96 20.48 -11.72
CA GLN A 83 16.00 21.18 -10.96
C GLN A 83 17.11 20.24 -10.42
N ALA A 84 16.81 18.95 -10.33
CA ALA A 84 17.72 17.92 -9.87
C ALA A 84 18.52 17.26 -11.03
N ILE A 85 18.13 17.49 -12.30
CA ILE A 85 18.87 17.01 -13.48
C ILE A 85 20.28 17.64 -13.49
N GLY A 86 21.31 16.79 -13.52
CA GLY A 86 22.72 17.20 -13.54
C GLY A 86 23.33 17.50 -12.17
N LYS A 87 22.56 17.36 -11.09
CA LYS A 87 23.05 17.42 -9.70
C LYS A 87 23.05 16.03 -9.08
N ASP A 88 23.90 15.84 -8.07
CA ASP A 88 23.88 14.63 -7.26
C ASP A 88 22.53 14.51 -6.53
N LEU A 89 21.70 13.58 -7.01
CA LEU A 89 20.35 13.33 -6.51
C LEU A 89 20.36 12.88 -5.04
N THR A 90 21.49 12.41 -4.51
CA THR A 90 21.62 11.98 -3.10
C THR A 90 21.60 13.16 -2.12
N ARG A 91 21.93 14.38 -2.58
CA ARG A 91 21.83 15.61 -1.78
C ARG A 91 20.47 16.29 -1.87
N PHE A 92 19.60 15.83 -2.75
CA PHE A 92 18.29 16.43 -2.95
C PHE A 92 17.25 15.74 -2.06
N SER A 93 16.84 16.41 -0.97
CA SER A 93 15.77 15.91 -0.10
C SER A 93 14.42 16.06 -0.80
N ILE A 94 13.72 14.94 -0.98
CA ILE A 94 12.33 14.94 -1.45
C ILE A 94 11.47 15.77 -0.48
N PRO A 95 10.65 16.72 -0.98
CA PRO A 95 9.75 17.51 -0.14
C PRO A 95 8.84 16.62 0.71
N VAL A 96 8.86 16.87 2.02
CA VAL A 96 7.98 16.19 3.01
C VAL A 96 6.49 16.34 2.68
N VAL A 97 6.14 17.38 1.92
CA VAL A 97 4.79 17.70 1.44
C VAL A 97 4.16 16.57 0.62
N TRP A 98 4.98 15.68 0.03
CA TRP A 98 4.47 14.53 -0.72
C TRP A 98 4.17 13.32 0.15
N ASN A 99 4.67 13.31 1.38
CA ASN A 99 4.30 12.28 2.34
C ASN A 99 2.94 12.60 2.95
N GLU A 100 2.22 11.58 3.34
CA GLU A 100 1.15 11.72 4.33
C GLU A 100 1.75 11.66 5.74
N PRO A 101 1.08 12.24 6.75
CA PRO A 101 1.59 12.27 8.12
C PRO A 101 1.42 10.92 8.84
N LEU A 102 1.84 9.82 8.21
CA LEU A 102 1.84 8.48 8.76
C LEU A 102 3.12 7.74 8.40
N SER A 103 3.60 6.92 9.33
CA SER A 103 4.59 5.89 9.06
C SER A 103 3.96 4.74 8.27
N PHE A 104 4.77 4.03 7.48
CA PHE A 104 4.31 2.82 6.79
C PHE A 104 3.75 1.77 7.76
N LEU A 105 4.29 1.68 8.99
CA LEU A 105 3.77 0.77 10.01
C LEU A 105 2.32 1.10 10.40
N GLN A 106 2.02 2.40 10.52
CA GLN A 106 0.67 2.88 10.81
C GLN A 106 -0.26 2.58 9.64
N ARG A 107 0.21 2.74 8.40
CA ARG A 107 -0.57 2.41 7.20
C ARG A 107 -0.95 0.93 7.15
N VAL A 108 -0.03 0.03 7.50
CA VAL A 108 -0.34 -1.40 7.57
C VAL A 108 -1.38 -1.70 8.65
N ALA A 109 -1.34 -0.98 9.78
CA ALA A 109 -2.31 -1.15 10.86
C ALA A 109 -3.74 -0.73 10.46
N GLU A 110 -3.91 0.20 9.51
CA GLU A 110 -5.23 0.57 8.98
C GLU A 110 -5.96 -0.61 8.31
N CYS A 111 -5.24 -1.63 7.81
CA CYS A 111 -5.85 -2.84 7.28
C CYS A 111 -6.68 -3.63 8.31
N LEU A 112 -6.52 -3.34 9.61
CA LEU A 112 -7.25 -3.98 10.69
C LEU A 112 -8.52 -3.21 11.11
N GLU A 113 -8.88 -2.11 10.43
CA GLU A 113 -10.07 -1.30 10.74
C GLU A 113 -11.34 -2.13 10.90
N TYR A 114 -11.53 -3.14 10.05
CA TYR A 114 -12.68 -4.05 10.06
C TYR A 114 -12.35 -5.43 10.62
N SER A 115 -11.38 -5.52 11.55
CA SER A 115 -10.94 -6.79 12.16
C SER A 115 -12.06 -7.56 12.86
N THR A 116 -13.13 -6.90 13.31
CA THR A 116 -14.33 -7.52 13.88
C THR A 116 -15.02 -8.50 12.94
N LEU A 117 -14.81 -8.40 11.61
CA LEU A 117 -15.26 -9.42 10.65
C LEU A 117 -14.58 -10.77 10.87
N LEU A 118 -13.34 -10.78 11.36
CA LEU A 118 -12.62 -12.00 11.72
C LEU A 118 -13.21 -12.64 12.97
N ASP A 119 -13.60 -11.83 13.97
CA ASP A 119 -14.26 -12.32 15.17
C ASP A 119 -15.62 -12.97 14.84
N GLN A 120 -16.39 -12.34 13.96
CA GLN A 120 -17.64 -12.91 13.42
C GLN A 120 -17.37 -14.20 12.64
N ALA A 121 -16.30 -14.24 11.83
CA ALA A 121 -15.95 -15.42 11.07
C ALA A 121 -15.57 -16.62 11.96
N VAL A 122 -15.00 -16.38 13.15
CA VAL A 122 -14.67 -17.44 14.12
C VAL A 122 -15.94 -18.16 14.58
N VAL A 123 -16.98 -17.39 14.94
CA VAL A 123 -18.24 -17.90 15.50
C VAL A 123 -19.27 -18.35 14.43
N ALA A 124 -19.00 -18.12 13.14
CA ALA A 124 -19.90 -18.51 12.05
C ALA A 124 -20.14 -20.03 11.99
N ASP A 125 -21.40 -20.43 11.86
CA ASP A 125 -21.82 -21.84 11.86
C ASP A 125 -21.44 -22.57 10.56
N THR A 126 -21.46 -21.85 9.43
CA THR A 126 -21.24 -22.45 8.11
C THR A 126 -19.90 -22.04 7.51
N ILE A 127 -19.30 -22.95 6.74
CA ILE A 127 -18.06 -22.69 5.99
C ILE A 127 -18.26 -21.56 4.96
N VAL A 128 -19.45 -21.50 4.35
CA VAL A 128 -19.78 -20.49 3.34
C VAL A 128 -19.84 -19.09 3.93
N GLU A 129 -20.52 -18.93 5.07
CA GLU A 129 -20.58 -17.65 5.78
C GLU A 129 -19.21 -17.19 6.28
N ARG A 130 -18.43 -18.10 6.85
CA ARG A 130 -17.04 -17.85 7.25
C ARG A 130 -16.19 -17.35 6.07
N PHE A 131 -16.34 -17.99 4.90
CA PHE A 131 -15.63 -17.57 3.70
C PHE A 131 -16.05 -16.18 3.22
N HIS A 132 -17.34 -15.84 3.29
CA HIS A 132 -17.84 -14.51 2.96
C HIS A 132 -17.27 -13.43 3.89
N LEU A 133 -17.24 -13.68 5.21
CA LEU A 133 -16.71 -12.74 6.20
C LEU A 133 -15.21 -12.49 6.04
N ILE A 134 -14.43 -13.55 5.80
CA ILE A 134 -13.00 -13.43 5.52
C ILE A 134 -12.76 -12.66 4.21
N THR A 135 -13.54 -12.96 3.17
CA THR A 135 -13.45 -12.26 1.89
C THR A 135 -13.80 -10.77 2.04
N ALA A 136 -14.86 -10.46 2.80
CA ALA A 136 -15.25 -9.09 3.10
C ALA A 136 -14.13 -8.33 3.84
N PHE A 137 -13.49 -8.96 4.84
CA PHE A 137 -12.34 -8.40 5.53
C PHE A 137 -11.20 -8.07 4.56
N VAL A 138 -10.80 -9.01 3.71
CA VAL A 138 -9.72 -8.78 2.72
C VAL A 138 -10.05 -7.61 1.79
N ILE A 139 -11.27 -7.55 1.27
CA ILE A 139 -11.69 -6.46 0.36
C ILE A 139 -11.77 -5.13 1.11
N SER A 140 -12.21 -5.11 2.37
CA SER A 140 -12.30 -3.87 3.17
C SER A 140 -10.95 -3.17 3.33
N THR A 141 -9.82 -3.91 3.31
CA THR A 141 -8.47 -3.30 3.37
C THR A 141 -8.19 -2.36 2.19
N LEU A 142 -8.88 -2.54 1.05
CA LEU A 142 -8.76 -1.66 -0.11
C LEU A 142 -9.38 -0.27 0.15
N SER A 143 -10.35 -0.19 1.07
CA SER A 143 -10.99 1.09 1.41
C SER A 143 -10.00 2.09 2.02
N ALA A 144 -9.08 1.61 2.85
CA ALA A 144 -8.00 2.40 3.45
C ALA A 144 -7.04 3.02 2.42
N HIS A 145 -7.09 2.57 1.17
CA HIS A 145 -6.22 3.02 0.08
C HIS A 145 -6.94 3.89 -0.96
N LEU A 146 -8.27 3.92 -0.97
CA LEU A 146 -9.04 4.74 -1.90
C LEU A 146 -8.66 6.22 -1.71
N GLU A 147 -8.37 6.90 -2.81
CA GLU A 147 -8.05 8.34 -2.88
C GLU A 147 -6.77 8.80 -2.16
N ARG A 148 -6.00 7.88 -1.55
CA ARG A 148 -4.76 8.19 -0.82
C ARG A 148 -3.50 7.87 -1.65
N MET A 149 -3.21 8.75 -2.61
CA MET A 149 -2.03 8.66 -3.49
C MET A 149 -0.70 9.13 -2.85
N SER A 150 -0.70 9.44 -1.56
CA SER A 150 0.44 10.00 -0.83
C SER A 150 1.32 8.91 -0.25
N LYS A 151 2.64 9.08 -0.29
CA LYS A 151 3.59 8.10 0.24
C LYS A 151 3.61 8.17 1.78
N PRO A 152 3.49 7.06 2.52
CA PRO A 152 3.80 7.08 3.95
C PRO A 152 5.29 7.28 4.19
N PHE A 153 5.66 7.73 5.37
CA PHE A 153 7.06 7.79 5.79
C PHE A 153 7.66 6.39 5.84
N ASN A 154 8.88 6.28 5.32
CA ASN A 154 9.67 5.07 5.46
C ASN A 154 10.03 4.89 6.94
N PRO A 155 9.72 3.74 7.56
CA PRO A 155 10.10 3.48 8.93
C PRO A 155 11.62 3.46 9.06
N LEU A 156 12.12 3.89 10.22
CA LEU A 156 13.53 3.70 10.57
C LEU A 156 13.81 2.22 10.86
N LEU A 157 15.08 1.83 10.74
CA LEU A 157 15.51 0.50 11.16
C LEU A 157 15.24 0.34 12.67
N GLY A 158 14.41 -0.64 13.03
CA GLY A 158 13.99 -0.89 14.41
C GLY A 158 12.84 -0.01 14.90
N GLU A 159 12.20 0.78 14.04
CA GLU A 159 10.97 1.50 14.39
C GLU A 159 9.84 0.50 14.70
N THR A 160 9.04 0.80 15.72
CA THR A 160 7.89 0.00 16.14
C THR A 160 6.64 0.88 16.25
N TYR A 161 5.48 0.31 16.00
CA TYR A 161 4.18 0.95 16.18
C TYR A 161 3.22 -0.03 16.87
N GLU A 162 2.44 0.48 17.83
CA GLU A 162 1.40 -0.27 18.53
C GLU A 162 0.03 0.35 18.32
N LEU A 163 -1.00 -0.49 18.20
CA LEU A 163 -2.39 -0.10 18.08
C LEU A 163 -3.22 -1.05 18.93
N ASN A 164 -3.97 -0.49 19.88
CA ASN A 164 -4.90 -1.25 20.72
C ASN A 164 -6.34 -0.91 20.31
N MET A 165 -7.00 -1.88 19.67
CA MET A 165 -8.42 -1.81 19.33
C MET A 165 -9.20 -2.31 20.54
N LYS A 166 -9.99 -1.42 21.17
CA LYS A 166 -10.88 -1.77 22.28
C LYS A 166 -12.24 -2.23 21.77
#